data_AF-A0A7S3I6E5-F1
#
_entry.id   AF-A0A7S3I6E5-F1
#
_cell.length_a   1.000
_cell.length_b   1.000
_cell.length_c   1.000
_cell.angle_alpha   90.00
_cell.angle_beta   90.00
_cell.angle_gamma   90.00
#
_symmetry.space_group_name_H-M   'P 1'
#
loop_
_entity.id
_entity.type
_entity.pdbx_description
1 polymer ?
#
loop_
_entity_poly.entity_id
_entity_poly.type
_entity_poly.pdbx_seq_one_letter_code
_entity_poly.pdbx_strand_id
1 'polypeptide(L)'
;MLIFGCIFMVFADVFPIGYAEIFIGIGSFCIWSSIIKYLANTEDFYVIIRTFNAAIPTILKVWVGILPFYVGVCFLSLTVVWEFKASFGDFTSGFYTMFSVQAGDALFDTYLSLKEANFWYAQ
;
A
#
# COMPACT_ATOMS: atom_id res chain seq x y z
N MET A 1 -14.07 4.34 15.96
CA MET A 1 -12.61 4.32 15.75
C MET A 1 -11.88 4.50 17.06
N LEU A 2 -12.16 5.53 17.86
CA LEU A 2 -11.55 5.70 19.19
C LEU A 2 -11.80 4.51 20.13
N ILE A 3 -13.07 4.13 20.33
CA ILE A 3 -13.45 2.96 21.17
C ILE A 3 -12.77 1.67 20.68
N PHE A 4 -12.71 1.48 19.37
CA PHE A 4 -12.09 0.31 18.74
C PHE A 4 -10.55 0.30 18.93
N GLY A 5 -9.90 1.45 18.83
CA GLY A 5 -8.47 1.59 19.11
C GLY A 5 -8.12 1.35 20.57
N CYS A 6 -8.94 1.85 21.51
CA CYS A 6 -8.79 1.57 22.94
C CYS A 6 -8.99 0.07 23.25
N ILE A 7 -9.97 -0.57 22.61
CA ILE A 7 -10.19 -2.01 22.74
C ILE A 7 -8.97 -2.81 22.27
N PHE A 8 -8.39 -2.47 21.11
CA PHE A 8 -7.19 -3.15 20.63
C PHE A 8 -5.97 -2.96 21.54
N MET A 9 -5.80 -1.79 22.15
CA MET A 9 -4.74 -1.57 23.13
C MET A 9 -4.95 -2.42 24.40
N VAL A 10 -6.18 -2.54 24.89
CA VAL A 10 -6.49 -3.36 26.07
C VAL A 10 -6.28 -4.85 25.79
N PHE A 11 -6.62 -5.32 24.58
CA PHE A 11 -6.39 -6.71 24.20
C PHE A 11 -4.91 -7.03 23.93
N ALA A 12 -4.04 -6.04 23.71
CA ALA A 12 -2.63 -6.27 23.46
C ALA A 12 -1.92 -6.97 24.64
N ASP A 13 -2.32 -6.68 25.88
CA ASP A 13 -1.75 -7.31 27.08
C ASP A 13 -2.11 -8.80 27.23
N VAL A 14 -3.11 -9.29 26.48
CA VAL A 14 -3.58 -10.69 26.54
C VAL A 14 -2.81 -11.58 25.55
N PHE A 15 -2.17 -11.00 24.54
CA PHE A 15 -1.52 -11.74 23.45
C PHE A 15 0.00 -11.82 23.60
N PRO A 16 0.65 -12.85 23.03
CA PRO A 16 2.10 -12.94 23.03
C PRO A 16 2.75 -11.76 22.28
N ILE A 17 3.98 -11.42 22.67
CA ILE A 17 4.69 -10.17 22.36
C ILE A 17 4.60 -9.78 20.86
N GLY A 18 4.78 -10.73 19.94
CA GLY A 18 4.74 -10.43 18.49
C GLY A 18 3.37 -9.95 17.98
N TYR A 19 2.27 -10.47 18.53
CA TYR A 19 0.93 -9.99 18.16
C TYR A 19 0.57 -8.73 18.92
N ALA A 20 1.05 -8.58 20.15
CA ALA A 20 0.84 -7.40 20.97
C ALA A 20 1.35 -6.12 20.27
N GLU A 21 2.53 -6.15 19.65
CA GLU A 21 3.08 -5.02 18.88
C GLU A 21 2.17 -4.60 17.71
N ILE A 22 1.64 -5.57 16.96
CA ILE A 22 0.71 -5.31 15.85
C ILE A 22 -0.59 -4.68 16.37
N PHE A 23 -1.15 -5.20 17.47
CA PHE A 23 -2.36 -4.67 18.07
C PHE A 23 -2.17 -3.25 18.62
N ILE A 24 -1.01 -2.97 19.25
CA ILE A 24 -0.65 -1.62 19.70
C ILE A 24 -0.52 -0.68 18.51
N GLY A 25 0.14 -1.11 17.44
CA GLY A 25 0.30 -0.34 16.21
C GLY A 25 -1.05 0.01 15.55
N ILE A 26 -1.92 -0.98 15.35
CA ILE A 26 -3.27 -0.79 14.78
C ILE A 26 -4.13 0.06 15.71
N GLY A 27 -4.05 -0.15 17.02
CA GLY A 27 -4.75 0.62 18.04
C GLY A 27 -4.37 2.11 17.99
N SER A 28 -3.06 2.39 17.96
CA SER A 28 -2.52 3.75 17.83
C SER A 28 -3.00 4.41 16.54
N PHE A 29 -2.90 3.73 15.40
CA PHE A 29 -3.40 4.23 14.11
C PHE A 29 -4.89 4.60 14.16
N CYS A 30 -5.74 3.75 14.76
CA CYS A 30 -7.17 4.01 14.90
C CYS A 30 -7.49 5.22 15.79
N ILE A 31 -6.67 5.46 16.82
CA ILE A 31 -6.80 6.63 17.70
C ILE A 31 -6.41 7.90 16.94
N TRP A 32 -5.27 7.90 16.23
CA TRP A 32 -4.84 9.02 15.39
C TRP A 32 -5.85 9.34 14.29
N SER A 33 -6.40 8.33 13.62
CA SER A 33 -7.48 8.51 12.63
C SER A 33 -8.73 9.15 13.24
N SER A 34 -9.00 8.93 14.54
CA SER A 34 -10.13 9.57 15.22
C SER A 34 -9.94 11.08 15.44
N ILE A 35 -8.69 11.58 15.45
CA ILE A 35 -8.38 13.02 15.55
C ILE A 35 -8.97 13.80 14.37
N ILE A 36 -9.02 13.19 13.18
CA ILE A 36 -9.60 13.79 11.97
C ILE A 36 -11.06 14.21 12.19
N LYS A 37 -11.81 13.49 13.04
CA LYS A 37 -13.20 13.84 13.39
C LYS A 37 -13.31 15.10 14.24
N TYR A 38 -12.33 15.33 15.11
CA TYR A 38 -12.27 16.56 15.90
C TYR A 38 -11.85 17.75 15.04
N LEU A 39 -10.95 17.52 14.06
CA LEU A 39 -10.54 18.53 13.08
C LEU A 39 -11.69 18.97 12.16
N ALA A 40 -12.65 18.08 11.88
CA ALA A 40 -13.84 18.39 11.09
C ALA A 40 -14.75 19.46 11.73
N ASN A 41 -14.55 19.81 13.01
CA ASN A 41 -15.30 20.87 13.68
C ASN A 41 -14.85 22.27 13.26
N THR A 42 -13.70 22.40 12.59
CA THR A 42 -13.21 23.65 12.00
C THR A 42 -13.71 23.78 10.56
N GLU A 43 -14.25 24.95 10.20
CA GLU A 43 -14.90 25.18 8.90
C GLU A 43 -13.99 24.87 7.69
N ASP A 44 -12.71 25.21 7.77
CA ASP A 44 -11.74 24.98 6.68
C ASP A 44 -11.50 23.49 6.38
N PHE A 45 -11.37 22.67 7.43
CA PHE A 45 -11.11 21.23 7.30
C PHE A 45 -12.38 20.44 6.97
N TYR A 46 -13.55 20.96 7.33
CA TYR A 46 -14.84 20.33 7.05
C TYR A 46 -15.05 20.09 5.55
N VAL A 47 -14.70 21.07 4.71
CA VAL A 47 -14.83 20.96 3.24
C VAL A 47 -13.92 19.86 2.70
N ILE A 48 -12.66 19.78 3.14
CA ILE A 48 -11.68 18.77 2.71
C ILE A 48 -12.15 17.36 3.09
N ILE A 49 -12.65 17.18 4.31
CA ILE A 49 -13.13 15.88 4.79
C ILE A 49 -14.40 15.47 4.03
N ARG A 50 -15.29 16.43 3.72
CA ARG A 50 -16.51 16.17 2.94
C ARG A 50 -16.20 15.77 1.51
N THR A 51 -15.24 16.42 0.85
CA THR A 51 -14.83 16.05 -0.52
C THR A 51 -14.14 14.68 -0.53
N PHE A 52 -13.30 14.38 0.45
CA PHE A 52 -12.66 13.07 0.58
C PHE A 52 -13.70 11.95 0.75
N ASN A 53 -14.68 12.13 1.65
CA ASN A 53 -15.75 11.15 1.86
C ASN A 53 -16.62 10.93 0.61
N ALA A 54 -16.84 11.98 -0.20
CA ALA A 54 -17.56 11.84 -1.47
C ALA A 54 -16.69 11.18 -2.57
N ALA A 55 -15.39 11.41 -2.57
CA ALA A 55 -14.45 10.88 -3.54
C ALA A 55 -14.11 9.39 -3.32
N ILE A 56 -13.95 8.95 -2.07
CA ILE A 56 -13.60 7.56 -1.71
C ILE A 56 -14.45 6.51 -2.45
N PRO A 57 -15.80 6.53 -2.41
CA PRO A 57 -16.60 5.48 -3.04
C PRO A 57 -16.47 5.49 -4.58
N THR A 58 -16.24 6.66 -5.16
CA THR A 58 -16.03 6.81 -6.61
C THR A 58 -14.67 6.25 -7.02
N ILE A 59 -13.62 6.60 -6.28
CA ILE A 59 -12.26 6.09 -6.48
C ILE A 59 -12.24 4.57 -6.28
N LEU A 60 -12.92 4.05 -5.26
CA LEU A 60 -12.98 2.61 -4.99
C LEU A 60 -13.57 1.81 -6.15
N LYS A 61 -14.64 2.31 -6.78
CA LYS A 61 -15.25 1.66 -7.96
C LYS A 61 -14.27 1.60 -9.15
N VAL A 62 -13.54 2.69 -9.40
CA VAL A 62 -12.52 2.74 -10.45
C VAL A 62 -11.36 1.79 -10.11
N TRP A 63 -10.94 1.76 -8.85
CA TRP A 63 -9.89 0.85 -8.36
C TRP A 63 -10.25 -0.62 -8.57
N VAL A 64 -11.49 -1.03 -8.24
CA VAL A 64 -11.94 -2.41 -8.50
C VAL A 64 -11.91 -2.74 -10.00
N GLY A 65 -12.20 -1.77 -10.88
CA GLY A 65 -12.11 -1.95 -12.33
C GLY A 65 -10.67 -2.09 -12.85
N ILE A 66 -9.72 -1.35 -12.28
CA ILE A 66 -8.31 -1.34 -12.75
C ILE A 66 -7.46 -2.44 -12.11
N LEU A 67 -7.86 -2.96 -10.94
CA LEU A 67 -7.12 -3.98 -10.21
C LEU A 67 -6.83 -5.25 -11.05
N PRO A 68 -7.80 -5.84 -11.79
CA PRO A 68 -7.53 -6.99 -12.64
C PRO A 68 -6.50 -6.71 -13.73
N PHE A 69 -6.53 -5.50 -14.30
CA PHE A 69 -5.56 -5.07 -15.30
C PHE A 69 -4.16 -4.95 -14.69
N TYR A 70 -4.05 -4.31 -13.52
CA TYR A 70 -2.78 -4.19 -12.80
C TYR A 70 -2.18 -5.55 -12.44
N VAL A 71 -3.01 -6.46 -11.93
CA VAL A 71 -2.59 -7.84 -11.61
C VAL A 71 -2.11 -8.57 -12.86
N GLY A 72 -2.81 -8.42 -13.99
CA GLY A 72 -2.40 -9.00 -15.27
C GLY A 72 -1.04 -8.48 -15.76
N VAL A 73 -0.79 -7.17 -15.64
CA VAL A 73 0.52 -6.57 -15.96
C VAL A 73 1.61 -7.09 -15.03
N CYS A 74 1.34 -7.20 -13.72
CA CYS A 74 2.31 -7.73 -12.77
C CYS A 74 2.67 -9.19 -13.08
N PHE A 75 1.69 -10.04 -13.43
CA PHE A 75 1.93 -11.41 -13.86
C PHE A 75 2.75 -11.47 -15.15
N LEU A 76 2.39 -10.67 -16.15
CA LEU A 76 3.14 -10.62 -17.41
C LEU A 76 4.60 -10.23 -17.15
N SER A 77 4.82 -9.15 -16.39
CA SER A 77 6.16 -8.70 -16.03
C SER A 77 6.95 -9.76 -15.26
N LEU A 78 6.33 -10.45 -14.30
CA LEU A 78 6.95 -11.58 -13.59
C LEU A 78 7.36 -12.71 -14.55
N THR A 79 6.52 -13.06 -15.52
CA THR A 79 6.84 -14.15 -16.46
C THR A 79 7.92 -13.77 -17.48
N VAL A 80 7.90 -12.54 -17.99
CA VAL A 80 8.89 -12.04 -18.95
C VAL A 80 10.23 -11.79 -18.27
N VAL A 81 10.20 -11.35 -17.02
CA VAL A 81 11.37 -10.95 -16.23
C VAL A 81 11.65 -12.00 -15.13
N TRP A 82 11.26 -13.26 -15.34
CA TRP A 82 11.40 -14.34 -14.35
C TRP A 82 12.87 -14.73 -14.07
N GLU A 83 13.72 -14.70 -15.09
CA GLU A 83 15.13 -15.06 -14.97
C GLU A 83 15.94 -14.06 -14.11
N PHE A 84 15.34 -12.92 -13.74
CA PHE A 84 15.97 -11.80 -13.06
C PHE A 84 15.71 -11.88 -11.55
N LYS A 85 16.53 -12.72 -10.88
CA LYS A 85 16.31 -13.17 -9.50
C LYS A 85 16.40 -12.07 -8.42
N ALA A 86 17.01 -10.92 -8.71
CA ALA A 86 17.25 -9.85 -7.71
C ALA A 86 16.00 -8.99 -7.39
N SER A 87 15.07 -8.84 -8.34
CA SER A 87 13.84 -8.05 -8.13
C SER A 87 12.56 -8.83 -8.39
N PHE A 88 12.59 -9.82 -9.29
CA PHE A 88 11.40 -10.56 -9.73
C PHE A 88 11.42 -12.06 -9.33
N GLY A 89 12.32 -12.45 -8.42
CA GLY A 89 12.50 -13.85 -8.02
C GLY A 89 11.30 -14.48 -7.33
N ASP A 90 10.50 -13.70 -6.60
CA ASP A 90 9.28 -14.14 -5.94
C ASP A 90 8.07 -13.29 -6.37
N PHE A 91 6.87 -13.87 -6.26
CA PHE A 91 5.62 -13.15 -6.55
C PHE A 91 5.51 -11.85 -5.72
N THR A 92 5.84 -11.92 -4.43
CA THR A 92 5.79 -10.75 -3.53
C THR A 92 6.79 -9.67 -3.94
N SER A 93 8.02 -10.05 -4.34
CA SER A 93 9.03 -9.07 -4.74
C SER A 93 8.65 -8.40 -6.07
N GLY A 94 8.12 -9.16 -7.04
CA GLY A 94 7.69 -8.59 -8.32
C GLY A 94 6.51 -7.62 -8.21
N PHE A 95 5.54 -7.92 -7.33
CA PHE A 95 4.45 -6.98 -7.04
C PHE A 95 4.95 -5.72 -6.32
N TYR A 96 5.89 -5.88 -5.38
CA TYR A 96 6.52 -4.75 -4.70
C TYR A 96 7.27 -3.85 -5.69
N THR A 97 8.08 -4.44 -6.59
CA THR A 97 8.82 -3.69 -7.61
C THR A 97 7.89 -3.02 -8.63
N MET A 98 6.79 -3.65 -9.04
CA MET A 98 5.80 -3.02 -9.92
C MET A 98 5.09 -1.85 -9.23
N PHE A 99 4.80 -1.98 -7.94
CA PHE A 99 4.24 -0.90 -7.14
C PHE A 99 5.22 0.28 -7.00
N SER A 100 6.50 0.00 -6.72
CA SER A 100 7.53 1.05 -6.64
C SER A 100 7.74 1.75 -7.98
N VAL A 101 7.82 1.00 -9.08
CA VAL A 101 7.92 1.53 -10.45
C VAL A 101 6.73 2.42 -10.80
N GLN A 102 5.50 2.01 -10.43
CA GLN A 102 4.30 2.85 -10.62
C GLN A 102 4.34 4.13 -9.79
N ALA A 103 4.91 4.08 -8.58
CA ALA A 103 5.14 5.25 -7.74
C ALA A 103 6.30 6.14 -8.25
N GLY A 104 7.03 5.70 -9.29
CA GLY A 104 8.21 6.39 -9.83
C GLY A 104 9.49 6.15 -9.02
N ASP A 105 9.46 5.20 -8.08
CA ASP A 105 10.59 4.82 -7.24
C ASP A 105 11.36 3.63 -7.83
N ALA A 106 12.68 3.60 -7.60
CA ALA A 106 13.60 2.56 -8.06
C ALA A 106 13.61 2.29 -9.59
N LEU A 107 13.20 3.27 -10.42
CA LEU A 107 13.20 3.14 -11.89
C LEU A 107 14.60 2.93 -12.48
N PHE A 108 15.60 3.62 -11.93
CA PHE A 108 16.97 3.50 -12.42
C PHE A 108 17.60 2.16 -12.03
N ASP A 109 17.38 1.72 -10.79
CA ASP A 109 17.90 0.46 -10.28
C ASP A 109 17.29 -0.75 -11.01
N THR A 110 15.99 -0.68 -11.29
CA THR A 110 15.31 -1.70 -12.10
C THR A 110 15.81 -1.69 -13.56
N TYR A 111 16.05 -0.52 -14.14
CA TYR A 111 16.65 -0.40 -15.48
C TYR A 111 18.07 -0.96 -15.55
N LEU A 112 18.94 -0.65 -14.58
CA LEU A 112 20.29 -1.21 -14.50
C LEU A 112 20.25 -2.73 -14.35
N SER A 113 19.36 -3.24 -13.49
CA SER A 113 19.17 -4.69 -13.30
C SER A 113 18.73 -5.38 -14.60
N LEU A 114 17.90 -4.73 -15.42
CA LEU A 114 17.50 -5.22 -16.74
C LEU A 114 18.64 -5.17 -17.77
N LYS A 115 19.47 -4.11 -17.72
CA LYS A 115 20.63 -3.93 -18.62
C LYS A 115 21.74 -4.93 -18.33
N GLU A 116 22.11 -5.14 -17.07
CA GLU A 116 23.14 -6.11 -16.67
C GLU A 116 22.80 -7.54 -17.11
N ALA A 117 21.51 -7.84 -17.17
CA ALA A 117 20.99 -9.14 -17.58
C ALA A 117 20.66 -9.23 -19.08
N ASN A 118 21.16 -8.29 -19.91
CA ASN A 118 21.04 -8.28 -21.37
C ASN A 118 19.59 -8.45 -21.87
N PHE A 119 18.62 -7.83 -21.19
CA PHE A 119 17.25 -7.79 -21.69
C PHE A 119 17.21 -7.08 -23.06
N TRP A 120 16.38 -7.58 -23.97
CA TRP A 120 16.49 -7.30 -25.41
C TRP A 120 16.26 -5.82 -25.77
N TYR A 121 15.60 -5.08 -24.88
CA TYR A 121 15.32 -3.64 -25.00
C TYR A 121 16.21 -2.74 -24.13
N ALA A 122 17.07 -3.31 -23.28
CA ALA A 122 17.94 -2.58 -22.37
C ALA A 122 19.39 -2.57 -22.90
N GLN A 123 19.63 -1.86 -24.01
CA GLN A 123 20.99 -1.53 -24.49
C GLN A 123 21.42 -0.14 -24.00
#